data_AF-R7MGW7-F1
#
_entry.id   AF-R7MGW7-F1
#
_cell.length_a   1.000
_cell.length_b   1.000
_cell.length_c   1.000
_cell.angle_alpha   90.00
_cell.angle_beta   90.00
_cell.angle_gamma   90.00
#
_symmetry.space_group_name_H-M   'P 1'
#
loop_
_entity.id
_entity.type
_entity.pdbx_description
1 polymer ?
#
loop_
_entity_poly.entity_id
_entity_poly.type
_entity_poly.pdbx_seq_one_letter_code
_entity_poly.pdbx_strand_id
1 'polypeptide(L)'
;MMKKREILCTTVASVIVLGLLLLTPMSSINCSGNTCSIKQRLGIFGIKKSQKSFNRNDIVKYHLQDFRHTDIARYIHSSHTDYVPVLEMKDGSAIILPFSFCREPYKAEELVSKVKSDKDFSKKTMFGF
;
A
#
# COMPACT_ATOMS: atom_id res chain seq x y z
N MET A 1 25.03 35.08 -11.00
CA MET A 1 25.13 34.15 -12.15
C MET A 1 25.55 32.79 -11.60
N MET A 2 24.68 31.76 -11.70
CA MET A 2 25.07 30.39 -11.31
C MET A 2 26.13 29.85 -12.28
N LYS A 3 27.17 29.21 -11.75
CA LYS A 3 28.24 28.64 -12.59
C LYS A 3 27.66 27.47 -13.38
N LYS A 4 28.07 27.26 -14.64
CA LYS A 4 27.56 26.18 -15.52
C LYS A 4 27.51 24.79 -14.86
N ARG A 5 28.40 24.51 -13.90
CA ARG A 5 28.40 23.28 -13.08
C ARG A 5 27.18 23.16 -12.15
N GLU A 6 26.72 24.24 -11.54
CA GLU A 6 25.58 24.21 -10.63
C GLU A 6 24.27 23.95 -11.39
N ILE A 7 24.14 24.49 -12.61
CA ILE A 7 22.98 24.25 -13.50
C ILE A 7 22.95 22.79 -13.96
N LEU A 8 24.12 22.21 -14.25
CA LEU A 8 24.23 20.79 -14.62
C LEU A 8 23.90 19.86 -13.44
N CYS A 9 24.37 20.19 -12.23
CA CYS A 9 24.04 19.42 -11.03
C CYS A 9 22.55 19.49 -10.66
N THR A 10 21.91 20.67 -10.77
CA THR A 10 20.47 20.80 -10.47
C THR A 10 19.59 20.10 -11.49
N THR A 11 19.97 20.10 -12.77
CA THR A 11 19.25 19.34 -13.82
C THR A 11 19.42 17.83 -13.67
N VAL A 12 20.62 17.34 -13.33
CA VAL A 12 20.82 15.91 -13.07
C VAL A 12 20.05 15.47 -11.81
N ALA A 13 20.09 16.26 -10.74
CA ALA A 13 19.34 15.97 -9.52
C ALA A 13 17.82 15.96 -9.77
N SER A 14 17.29 16.92 -10.55
CA SER A 14 15.87 16.95 -10.86
C SER A 14 15.43 15.76 -11.72
N VAL A 15 16.24 15.32 -12.68
CA VAL A 15 15.97 14.11 -13.48
C VAL A 15 16.00 12.84 -12.62
N ILE A 16 16.93 12.73 -11.67
CA ILE A 16 17.00 11.59 -10.74
C ILE A 16 15.78 11.57 -9.81
N VAL A 17 15.40 12.71 -9.24
CA VAL A 17 14.21 12.83 -8.37
C VAL A 17 12.94 12.50 -9.16
N LEU A 18 12.82 12.98 -10.39
CA LEU A 18 11.70 12.65 -11.27
C LEU A 18 11.69 11.14 -11.60
N GLY A 19 12.85 10.55 -11.87
CA GLY A 19 13.03 9.12 -12.07
C GLY A 19 12.62 8.26 -10.87
N LEU A 20 12.95 8.70 -9.66
CA LEU A 20 12.57 8.02 -8.40
C LEU A 20 11.06 8.10 -8.13
N LEU A 21 10.43 9.26 -8.38
CA LEU A 21 8.97 9.40 -8.27
C LEU A 21 8.22 8.45 -9.21
N LEU A 22 8.78 8.20 -10.40
CA LEU A 22 8.22 7.28 -11.39
C LEU A 22 8.30 5.80 -10.98
N LEU A 23 9.04 5.44 -9.91
CA LEU A 23 9.19 4.07 -9.42
C LEU A 23 8.36 3.77 -8.15
N THR A 24 7.61 4.75 -7.64
CA THR A 24 6.83 4.57 -6.41
C THR A 24 5.73 3.51 -6.58
N PRO A 25 5.67 2.50 -5.70
CA PRO A 25 4.58 1.53 -5.71
C PRO A 25 3.25 2.22 -5.38
N MET A 26 2.21 1.88 -6.15
CA MET A 26 0.87 2.37 -5.92
C MET A 26 -0.08 1.19 -5.71
N SER A 27 -0.80 1.24 -4.59
CA SER A 27 -1.85 0.29 -4.24
C SER A 27 -3.19 1.00 -4.24
N SER A 28 -4.22 0.34 -4.76
CA SER A 28 -5.59 0.82 -4.64
C SER A 28 -6.57 -0.33 -4.46
N ILE A 29 -7.62 -0.06 -3.71
CA ILE A 29 -8.81 -0.89 -3.62
C ILE A 29 -10.01 -0.03 -4.00
N ASN A 30 -10.89 -0.59 -4.83
CA ASN A 30 -12.17 0.02 -5.16
C ASN A 30 -13.25 -1.02 -5.02
N CYS A 31 -14.31 -0.68 -4.30
CA CYS A 31 -15.44 -1.54 -4.08
C CYS A 31 -16.72 -0.81 -4.50
N SER A 32 -17.49 -1.45 -5.37
CA SER A 32 -18.77 -0.93 -5.87
C SER A 32 -19.82 -2.04 -5.81
N GLY A 33 -20.92 -1.77 -5.12
CA GLY A 33 -21.86 -2.80 -4.71
C GLY A 33 -21.13 -3.97 -4.02
N ASN A 34 -21.43 -5.21 -4.42
CA ASN A 34 -20.83 -6.40 -3.81
C ASN A 34 -19.40 -6.72 -4.31
N THR A 35 -18.87 -6.02 -5.31
CA THR A 35 -17.58 -6.38 -5.91
C THR A 35 -16.48 -5.42 -5.47
N CYS A 36 -15.35 -5.97 -5.02
CA CYS A 36 -14.12 -5.24 -4.74
C CYS A 36 -13.04 -5.62 -5.77
N SER A 37 -12.24 -4.64 -6.17
CA SER A 37 -11.07 -4.82 -7.03
C SER A 37 -9.85 -4.17 -6.40
N ILE A 38 -8.79 -4.95 -6.25
CA ILE A 38 -7.47 -4.52 -5.83
C ILE A 38 -6.60 -4.35 -7.07
N LYS A 39 -5.87 -3.24 -7.15
CA LYS A 39 -4.84 -3.00 -8.16
C LYS A 39 -3.53 -2.63 -7.47
N GLN A 40 -2.46 -3.32 -7.84
CA GLN A 40 -1.09 -2.98 -7.48
C GLN A 40 -0.30 -2.62 -8.75
N ARG A 41 0.34 -1.45 -8.72
CA ARG A 41 1.18 -0.94 -9.79
C ARG A 41 2.57 -0.62 -9.25
N LEU A 42 3.61 -1.01 -9.98
CA LEU A 42 4.99 -0.61 -9.67
C LEU A 42 5.40 0.52 -10.61
N GLY A 43 5.39 1.75 -10.10
CA GLY A 43 5.76 2.93 -10.87
C GLY A 43 4.71 3.44 -11.85
N ILE A 44 4.98 4.62 -12.43
CA ILE A 44 4.05 5.37 -13.29
C ILE A 44 3.99 4.79 -14.73
N PHE A 45 5.02 4.04 -15.14
CA PHE A 45 5.09 3.34 -16.43
C PHE A 45 5.30 1.81 -16.33
N GLY A 46 5.51 1.26 -15.12
CA GLY A 46 5.85 -0.15 -14.92
C GLY A 46 4.66 -1.06 -14.59
N ILE A 47 4.54 -2.15 -15.35
CA ILE A 47 3.96 -3.46 -15.04
C ILE A 47 2.84 -3.47 -13.97
N LYS A 48 1.58 -3.63 -14.41
CA LYS A 48 0.47 -4.02 -13.52
C LYS A 48 0.82 -5.37 -12.89
N LYS A 49 1.19 -5.39 -11.61
CA LYS A 49 1.69 -6.59 -10.95
C LYS A 49 0.56 -7.57 -10.61
N SER A 50 -0.59 -7.04 -10.19
CA SER A 50 -1.75 -7.87 -9.87
C SER A 50 -3.02 -7.03 -9.86
N GLN A 51 -4.05 -7.53 -10.55
CA GLN A 51 -5.43 -7.10 -10.39
C GLN A 51 -6.22 -8.30 -9.87
N LYS A 52 -6.67 -8.24 -8.61
CA LYS A 52 -7.51 -9.28 -7.99
C LYS A 52 -8.88 -8.68 -7.72
N SER A 53 -9.94 -9.39 -8.10
CA SER A 53 -11.31 -9.04 -7.75
C SER A 53 -11.90 -10.08 -6.83
N PHE A 54 -12.78 -9.65 -5.93
CA PHE A 54 -13.48 -10.53 -5.01
C PHE A 54 -14.85 -9.96 -4.64
N ASN A 55 -15.74 -10.84 -4.20
CA ASN A 55 -17.06 -10.46 -3.73
C ASN A 55 -17.00 -10.22 -2.21
N ARG A 56 -17.58 -9.11 -1.73
CA ARG A 56 -17.63 -8.76 -0.30
C ARG A 56 -18.41 -9.80 0.51
N ASN A 57 -19.45 -10.38 -0.09
CA ASN A 57 -20.32 -11.34 0.58
C ASN A 57 -19.62 -12.68 0.83
N ASP A 58 -18.51 -12.93 0.13
CA ASP A 58 -17.70 -14.13 0.31
C ASP A 58 -16.71 -13.97 1.47
N ILE A 59 -16.59 -12.79 2.10
CA ILE A 59 -15.71 -12.58 3.26
C ILE A 59 -16.32 -13.24 4.50
N VAL A 60 -15.71 -14.33 4.95
CA VAL A 60 -16.15 -15.08 6.14
C VAL A 60 -15.57 -14.48 7.41
N LYS A 61 -14.26 -14.27 7.42
CA LYS A 61 -13.54 -13.68 8.55
C LYS A 61 -12.38 -12.79 8.07
N TYR A 62 -11.81 -12.05 8.99
CA TYR A 62 -10.59 -11.29 8.76
C TYR A 62 -9.65 -11.47 9.93
N HIS A 63 -8.37 -11.27 9.68
CA HIS A 63 -7.35 -11.15 10.71
C HIS A 63 -6.32 -10.09 10.30
N LEU A 64 -5.55 -9.61 11.26
CA LEU A 64 -4.40 -8.75 11.00
C LEU A 64 -3.15 -9.61 11.00
N GLN A 65 -2.35 -9.50 9.94
CA GLN A 65 -1.02 -10.06 9.88
C GLN A 65 -0.03 -9.03 10.40
N ASP A 66 0.76 -9.43 11.39
CA ASP A 66 1.66 -8.53 12.10
C ASP A 66 3.10 -8.71 11.59
N PHE A 67 3.72 -7.63 11.16
CA PHE A 67 5.12 -7.61 10.74
C PHE A 67 5.92 -6.76 11.71
N ARG A 68 6.73 -7.42 12.55
CA ARG A 68 7.58 -6.73 13.52
C ARG A 68 8.87 -6.25 12.86
N HIS A 69 9.04 -4.94 12.78
CA HIS A 69 10.28 -4.30 12.36
C HIS A 69 11.12 -3.96 13.59
N THR A 70 12.40 -4.31 13.53
CA THR A 70 13.38 -3.99 14.57
C THR A 70 14.56 -3.31 13.89
N ASP A 71 14.65 -1.99 14.01
CA ASP A 71 15.83 -1.26 13.53
C ASP A 71 16.88 -1.21 14.64
N ILE A 72 18.06 -1.73 14.33
CA ILE A 72 19.22 -1.72 15.23
C ILE A 72 20.27 -0.80 14.58
N ALA A 73 20.17 0.50 14.88
CA ALA A 73 21.27 1.45 14.66
C ALA A 73 22.00 1.65 16.00
N ARG A 74 23.32 1.83 15.96
CA ARG A 74 24.28 1.72 17.10
C ARG A 74 23.91 2.37 18.45
N TYR A 75 22.89 3.23 18.53
CA TYR A 75 22.39 3.86 19.77
C TYR A 75 20.87 4.09 19.85
N ILE A 76 20.07 3.59 18.91
CA ILE A 76 18.61 3.76 18.90
C ILE A 76 17.94 2.42 18.61
N HIS A 77 17.18 1.92 19.57
CA HIS A 77 16.28 0.79 19.40
C HIS A 77 14.86 1.31 19.13
N SER A 78 14.45 1.34 17.87
CA SER A 78 13.04 1.54 17.52
C SER A 78 12.48 0.24 16.96
N SER A 79 11.56 -0.37 17.70
CA SER A 79 10.70 -1.42 17.15
C SER A 79 9.32 -0.86 16.84
N HIS A 80 8.73 -1.32 15.75
CA HIS A 80 7.33 -1.08 15.44
C HIS A 80 6.73 -2.33 14.81
N THR A 81 5.41 -2.43 14.88
CA THR A 81 4.65 -3.50 14.23
C THR A 81 3.79 -2.87 13.16
N ASP A 82 3.88 -3.43 11.97
CA ASP A 82 3.07 -3.12 10.82
C ASP A 82 1.90 -4.11 10.75
N TYR A 83 0.68 -3.59 10.68
CA TYR A 83 -0.54 -4.40 10.61
C TYR A 83 -1.05 -4.44 9.18
N VAL A 84 -1.14 -5.63 8.61
CA VAL A 84 -1.66 -5.86 7.24
C VAL A 84 -2.97 -6.64 7.32
N PRO A 85 -4.10 -6.08 6.86
CA PRO A 85 -5.36 -6.79 6.91
C PRO A 85 -5.45 -7.92 5.89
N VAL A 86 -5.89 -9.09 6.35
CA VAL A 86 -6.10 -10.29 5.54
C VAL A 86 -7.57 -10.69 5.63
N LEU A 87 -8.19 -10.88 4.46
CA LEU A 87 -9.57 -11.35 4.34
C LEU A 87 -9.57 -12.84 4.02
N GLU A 88 -10.35 -13.62 4.75
CA GLU A 88 -10.57 -15.03 4.48
C GLU A 88 -11.90 -15.22 3.77
N MET A 89 -11.83 -15.83 2.61
CA MET A 89 -12.94 -15.97 1.69
C MET A 89 -13.63 -17.32 1.89
N LYS A 90 -14.89 -17.42 1.47
CA LYS A 90 -15.72 -18.63 1.57
C LYS A 90 -15.16 -19.81 0.79
N ASP A 91 -14.41 -19.55 -0.28
CA ASP A 91 -13.71 -20.56 -1.06
C ASP A 91 -12.41 -21.08 -0.39
N GLY A 92 -12.11 -20.59 0.83
CA GLY A 92 -10.91 -20.93 1.58
C GLY A 92 -9.68 -20.13 1.17
N SER A 93 -9.78 -19.24 0.18
CA SER A 93 -8.68 -18.38 -0.22
C SER A 93 -8.47 -17.22 0.75
N ALA A 94 -7.22 -16.74 0.84
CA ALA A 94 -6.88 -15.53 1.58
C ALA A 94 -6.60 -14.36 0.61
N ILE A 95 -7.10 -13.18 0.95
CA ILE A 95 -6.83 -11.93 0.23
C ILE A 95 -6.11 -10.99 1.18
N ILE A 96 -4.81 -10.85 0.96
CA ILE A 96 -3.99 -9.87 1.67
C ILE A 96 -4.25 -8.50 1.05
N LEU A 97 -4.76 -7.56 1.84
CA LEU A 97 -4.98 -6.19 1.39
C LEU A 97 -3.62 -5.48 1.26
N PRO A 98 -3.38 -4.72 0.18
CA PRO A 98 -2.07 -4.14 -0.10
C PRO A 98 -1.81 -2.84 0.65
N PHE A 99 -2.17 -2.80 1.93
CA PHE A 99 -2.05 -1.66 2.83
C PHE A 99 -1.43 -2.12 4.14
N SER A 100 -0.34 -1.47 4.56
CA SER A 100 0.29 -1.65 5.87
C SER A 100 -0.02 -0.44 6.74
N PHE A 101 -0.25 -0.67 8.02
CA PHE A 101 -0.50 0.37 9.01
C PHE A 101 0.50 0.25 10.17
N CYS A 102 1.45 1.18 10.24
CA CYS A 102 2.49 1.18 11.25
C CYS A 102 1.93 1.60 12.61
N ARG A 103 2.06 0.74 13.64
CA ARG A 103 1.61 0.99 15.03
C ARG A 103 0.11 1.28 15.20
N GLU A 104 -0.70 1.07 14.16
CA GLU A 104 -2.08 1.52 14.11
C GLU A 104 -3.03 0.37 13.69
N PRO A 105 -3.24 -0.64 14.56
CA PRO A 105 -4.09 -1.79 14.23
C PRO A 105 -5.55 -1.36 13.98
N TYR A 106 -6.04 -0.36 14.71
CA TYR A 106 -7.40 0.18 14.55
C TYR A 106 -7.66 0.75 13.15
N LYS A 107 -6.64 1.32 12.46
CA LYS A 107 -6.79 1.80 11.09
C LYS A 107 -6.86 0.64 10.08
N ALA A 108 -6.20 -0.47 10.38
CA ALA A 108 -6.32 -1.69 9.59
C ALA A 108 -7.72 -2.30 9.72
N GLU A 109 -8.27 -2.34 10.94
CA GLU A 109 -9.66 -2.76 11.19
C GLU A 109 -10.69 -1.83 10.54
N GLU A 110 -10.50 -0.52 10.63
CA GLU A 110 -11.37 0.47 9.97
C GLU A 110 -11.40 0.26 8.45
N LEU A 111 -10.24 -0.04 7.84
CA LEU A 111 -10.17 -0.39 6.43
C LEU A 111 -11.01 -1.63 6.12
N VAL A 112 -10.89 -2.70 6.92
CA VAL A 112 -11.68 -3.92 6.76
C VAL A 112 -13.18 -3.62 6.91
N SER A 113 -13.57 -2.83 7.91
CA SER A 113 -14.96 -2.43 8.11
C SER A 113 -15.54 -1.69 6.90
N LYS A 114 -14.75 -0.82 6.26
CA LYS A 114 -15.18 -0.11 5.04
C LYS A 114 -15.34 -1.06 3.86
N VAL A 115 -14.40 -1.98 3.68
CA VAL A 115 -14.44 -3.00 2.62
C VAL A 115 -15.66 -3.93 2.79
N LYS A 116 -16.00 -4.32 4.02
CA LYS A 116 -17.15 -5.17 4.32
C LYS A 116 -18.51 -4.44 4.29
N SER A 117 -18.53 -3.11 4.33
CA SER A 117 -19.80 -2.36 4.34
C SER A 117 -20.51 -2.45 2.99
N ASP A 118 -21.81 -2.18 2.97
CA ASP A 118 -22.60 -2.13 1.73
C ASP A 118 -22.38 -0.84 0.92
N LYS A 119 -21.56 0.09 1.44
CA LYS A 119 -21.28 1.37 0.80
C LYS A 119 -20.16 1.23 -0.23
N ASP A 120 -20.25 2.03 -1.28
CA ASP A 120 -19.14 2.20 -2.21
C ASP A 120 -17.94 2.80 -1.48
N PHE A 121 -16.76 2.24 -1.76
CA PHE A 121 -15.55 2.59 -1.04
C PHE A 121 -14.36 2.53 -1.98
N SER A 122 -13.51 3.56 -1.95
CA SER A 122 -12.23 3.53 -2.64
C SER A 122 -11.12 4.06 -1.75
N LYS A 123 -9.96 3.43 -1.82
CA LYS A 123 -8.73 3.90 -1.17
C LYS A 123 -7.55 3.71 -2.10
N LYS A 124 -6.66 4.70 -2.10
CA LYS A 124 -5.45 4.73 -2.91
C LYS A 124 -4.30 5.17 -2.03
N THR A 125 -3.16 4.52 -2.17
CA THR A 125 -1.92 4.89 -1.48
C THR A 125 -0.78 4.80 -2.48
N MET A 126 0.00 5.88 -2.60
CA MET A 126 1.37 5.82 -3.09
C MET A 126 2.23 5.45 -1.90
N PHE A 127 2.85 4.28 -1.92
CA PHE A 127 3.94 4.01 -1.00
C PHE A 127 5.12 4.87 -1.45
N GLY A 128 5.41 5.94 -0.70
CA GLY A 128 6.76 6.45 -0.53
C GLY A 128 7.26 5.90 0.80
N PHE A 129 8.48 5.38 0.79
CA PHE A 129 9.19 4.86 1.97
C PHE A 129 9.15 5.81 3.15
#